data_AF-A0AAD4EYT8-F1
#
_entry.id   AF-A0AAD4EYT8-F1
#
_cell.length_a   1.000
_cell.length_b   1.000
_cell.length_c   1.000
_cell.angle_alpha   90.00
_cell.angle_beta   90.00
_cell.angle_gamma   90.00
#
_symmetry.space_group_name_H-M   'P 1'
#
loop_
_entity.id
_entity.type
_entity.pdbx_description
1 polymer ?
#
loop_
_entity_poly.entity_id
_entity_poly.type
_entity_poly.pdbx_seq_one_letter_code
_entity_poly.pdbx_strand_id
1 'polypeptide(L)'
;MATDMVHQRAAAPTVLVFLFVDKMTNASSLMVADEVKRKNYSHSCAATLALGSLNIAYDTDKYGSGTLQVGSILYKIHSNLTMSGGIECGVIYDDTDTHIDCLAQLPAGSELAELAAHAPKSCFEDHQNRSGPQLLRETTDALAALQDLQSQVEAALDIPKNLTELQPAADTARGLCTLANVGIRRDWDSLSAQERKEYIAAVKCLWQQPSIDPTFSAARNHFDDYVAVHMNQTNTVHGTANFLTWHRYLIWLWEQRLRNTCDYKGYLPYWNWFRFQDDLNKSPIFDGSDTSLGGDGEYFPHNGSLVGAGRIWLPSGAGGGCVKSGPFVNFTINIGPVQPAMQGYTPVYTDVKAYNPRCQRRDLTMAASTSTFTTSNLLNITVGPASQSIGHFQDELQGPYGTLRLHGAGHYAMGGDGSDVFTSLNDPAFYLHHAMIDRVYWIWQVLHPVEANTVNGTITFRNNPPSRNGTVEDYLEIGNLGPAVQIKDVLNTMGGSPLCYIYL
;
A
#
# COMPACT_ATOMS: atom_id res chain seq x y z
N MET A 1 12.65 -26.25 -59.02
CA MET A 1 12.20 -24.86 -59.14
C MET A 1 11.32 -24.56 -57.94
N ALA A 2 11.61 -23.43 -57.28
CA ALA A 2 10.84 -22.71 -56.27
C ALA A 2 10.43 -23.44 -54.98
N THR A 3 11.28 -23.25 -53.96
CA THR A 3 10.89 -23.15 -52.54
C THR A 3 9.96 -21.95 -52.33
N ASP A 4 8.72 -22.18 -51.90
CA ASP A 4 7.86 -21.11 -51.36
C ASP A 4 8.33 -20.74 -49.96
N MET A 5 9.26 -19.79 -49.88
CA MET A 5 9.47 -18.99 -48.69
C MET A 5 8.31 -18.00 -48.58
N VAL A 6 7.27 -18.38 -47.83
CA VAL A 6 6.35 -17.40 -47.26
C VAL A 6 7.15 -16.54 -46.29
N HIS A 7 7.57 -15.35 -46.72
CA HIS A 7 7.98 -14.31 -45.79
C HIS A 7 6.79 -14.03 -44.85
N GLN A 8 6.83 -14.59 -43.65
CA GLN A 8 6.08 -14.04 -42.52
C GLN A 8 6.56 -12.59 -42.37
N ARG A 9 5.75 -11.63 -42.85
CA ARG A 9 5.94 -10.22 -42.49
C ARG A 9 5.87 -10.17 -40.97
N ALA A 10 6.94 -9.72 -40.31
CA ALA A 10 6.92 -9.46 -38.88
C ALA A 10 5.73 -8.54 -38.59
N ALA A 11 4.87 -8.94 -37.65
CA ALA A 11 3.74 -8.13 -37.22
C ALA A 11 4.24 -6.78 -36.69
N ALA A 12 3.48 -5.72 -36.92
CA ALA A 12 3.75 -4.40 -36.35
C ALA A 12 3.83 -4.53 -34.81
N PRO A 13 4.93 -4.11 -34.17
CA PRO A 13 5.04 -4.19 -32.72
C PRO A 13 4.08 -3.18 -32.09
N THR A 14 3.36 -3.63 -31.05
CA THR A 14 2.49 -2.78 -30.23
C THR A 14 3.30 -2.30 -29.05
N VAL A 15 3.27 -1.00 -28.80
CA VAL A 15 3.99 -0.34 -27.70
C VAL A 15 3.04 0.52 -26.90
N LEU A 16 3.37 0.67 -25.63
CA LEU A 16 2.73 1.59 -24.73
C LEU A 16 3.52 2.90 -24.72
N VAL A 17 2.84 4.00 -25.03
CA VAL A 17 3.40 5.35 -25.03
C VAL A 17 2.82 6.11 -23.84
N PHE A 18 3.68 6.62 -22.97
CA PHE A 18 3.30 7.30 -21.75
C PHE A 18 3.75 8.75 -21.75
N LEU A 19 2.87 9.67 -21.39
CA LEU A 19 3.23 11.04 -21.07
C LEU A 19 2.80 11.38 -19.64
N PHE A 20 3.76 11.87 -18.87
CA PHE A 20 3.49 12.59 -17.62
C PHE A 20 3.76 14.08 -17.86
N VAL A 21 2.86 14.94 -17.41
CA VAL A 21 3.01 16.40 -17.40
C VAL A 21 2.79 16.92 -16.00
N ASP A 22 3.79 17.62 -15.45
CA ASP A 22 3.64 18.44 -14.27
C ASP A 22 3.10 19.82 -14.69
N LYS A 23 1.88 20.17 -14.27
CA LYS A 23 1.23 21.46 -14.62
C LYS A 23 1.82 22.63 -13.86
N MET A 24 2.48 22.37 -12.74
CA MET A 24 3.08 23.39 -11.89
C MET A 24 4.39 23.87 -12.48
N THR A 25 5.14 22.98 -13.14
CA THR A 25 6.46 23.28 -13.70
C THR A 25 6.53 23.25 -15.21
N ASN A 26 5.47 22.79 -15.87
CA ASN A 26 5.45 22.43 -17.29
C ASN A 26 6.52 21.40 -17.68
N ALA A 27 7.09 20.68 -16.70
CA ALA A 27 7.99 19.57 -16.98
C ALA A 27 7.19 18.39 -17.55
N SER A 28 7.83 17.59 -18.39
CA SER A 28 7.20 16.41 -18.98
C SER A 28 8.14 15.23 -19.02
N SER A 29 7.60 14.03 -18.91
CA SER A 29 8.33 12.78 -19.09
C SER A 29 7.56 11.90 -20.07
N LEU A 30 8.16 11.65 -21.24
CA LEU A 30 7.63 10.77 -22.27
C LEU A 30 8.41 9.46 -22.30
N MET A 31 7.72 8.34 -22.32
CA MET A 31 8.32 7.01 -22.33
C MET A 31 7.62 6.06 -23.30
N VAL A 32 8.39 5.18 -23.93
CA VAL A 32 7.88 4.13 -24.81
C VAL A 32 8.35 2.77 -24.32
N ALA A 33 7.42 1.82 -24.15
CA ALA A 33 7.69 0.49 -23.62
C ALA A 33 6.90 -0.63 -24.33
N ASP A 34 7.36 -1.87 -24.17
CA ASP A 34 6.64 -3.08 -24.60
C ASP A 34 5.44 -3.33 -23.69
N GLU A 35 4.25 -3.54 -24.27
CA GLU A 35 3.00 -3.81 -23.53
C GLU A 35 3.06 -5.11 -22.71
N VAL A 36 3.65 -6.17 -23.27
CA VAL A 36 3.59 -7.55 -22.75
C VAL A 36 4.84 -7.88 -21.92
N LYS A 37 6.01 -7.46 -22.39
CA LYS A 37 7.32 -7.75 -21.78
C LYS A 37 7.79 -6.64 -20.85
N ARG A 38 7.12 -5.47 -20.85
CA ARG A 38 7.43 -4.31 -19.99
C ARG A 38 8.89 -3.85 -20.07
N LYS A 39 9.45 -3.86 -21.28
CA LYS A 39 10.80 -3.39 -21.58
C LYS A 39 10.76 -1.94 -22.06
N ASN A 40 11.71 -1.12 -21.64
CA ASN A 40 11.78 0.29 -22.04
C ASN A 40 12.58 0.44 -23.33
N TYR A 41 12.01 1.15 -24.30
CA TYR A 41 12.63 1.38 -25.60
C TYR A 41 13.18 2.80 -25.75
N SER A 42 12.56 3.79 -25.10
CA SER A 42 13.04 5.18 -25.13
C SER A 42 12.42 6.01 -24.01
N HIS A 43 13.12 7.05 -23.58
CA HIS A 43 12.66 8.05 -22.60
C HIS A 43 13.13 9.46 -22.95
N SER A 44 12.33 10.49 -22.65
CA SER A 44 12.61 11.90 -22.91
C SER A 44 11.98 12.80 -21.85
N CYS A 45 12.66 13.88 -21.47
CA CYS A 45 12.13 14.93 -20.59
C CYS A 45 11.38 16.04 -21.34
N ALA A 46 10.64 15.64 -22.36
CA ALA A 46 9.80 16.49 -23.19
C ALA A 46 8.59 15.68 -23.68
N ALA A 47 7.56 16.36 -24.17
CA ALA A 47 6.42 15.71 -24.84
C ALA A 47 6.77 15.12 -26.22
N THR A 48 8.05 15.09 -26.59
CA THR A 48 8.56 14.53 -27.84
C THR A 48 9.77 13.62 -27.59
N LEU A 49 9.87 12.57 -28.40
CA LEU A 49 10.87 11.53 -28.23
C LEU A 49 11.21 10.89 -29.58
N ALA A 50 12.48 10.55 -29.77
CA ALA A 50 12.94 9.74 -30.89
C ALA A 50 13.06 8.26 -30.49
N LEU A 51 12.55 7.38 -31.35
CA LEU A 51 12.66 5.93 -31.24
C LEU A 51 13.23 5.38 -32.56
N GLY A 52 14.55 5.19 -32.61
CA GLY A 52 15.24 4.92 -33.87
C GLY A 52 15.03 6.08 -34.86
N SER A 53 14.44 5.80 -36.02
CA SER A 53 14.07 6.81 -37.02
C SER A 53 12.65 7.37 -36.86
N LEU A 54 11.89 6.92 -35.86
CA LEU A 54 10.53 7.38 -35.61
C LEU A 54 10.51 8.53 -34.60
N ASN A 55 9.67 9.51 -34.88
CA ASN A 55 9.33 10.57 -33.92
C ASN A 55 8.00 10.23 -33.27
N ILE A 56 7.97 10.29 -31.94
CA ILE A 56 6.76 10.16 -31.13
C ILE A 56 6.54 11.48 -30.41
N ALA A 57 5.34 12.02 -30.50
CA ALA A 57 5.02 13.33 -29.92
C ALA A 57 3.60 13.37 -29.40
N TYR A 58 3.42 13.99 -28.25
CA TYR A 58 2.12 14.40 -27.74
C TYR A 58 1.92 15.89 -27.97
N ASP A 59 0.73 16.26 -28.44
CA ASP A 59 0.25 17.64 -28.50
C ASP A 59 -1.08 17.69 -27.75
N THR A 60 -1.02 18.12 -26.48
CA THR A 60 -2.13 18.02 -25.54
C THR A 60 -2.29 19.28 -24.72
N ASP A 61 -3.53 19.58 -24.34
CA ASP A 61 -3.80 20.56 -23.32
C ASP A 61 -3.44 20.03 -21.92
N LYS A 62 -3.56 20.91 -20.91
CA LYS A 62 -3.30 20.59 -19.51
C LYS A 62 -4.29 19.61 -18.87
N TYR A 63 -5.27 19.09 -19.60
CA TYR A 63 -6.21 18.07 -19.12
C TYR A 63 -6.05 16.75 -19.89
N GLY A 64 -5.01 16.66 -20.73
CA GLY A 64 -4.67 15.48 -21.51
C GLY A 64 -5.54 15.29 -22.75
N SER A 65 -6.34 16.29 -23.15
CA SER A 65 -7.05 16.27 -24.43
C SER A 65 -6.12 16.72 -25.55
N GLY A 66 -6.06 15.95 -26.64
CA GLY A 66 -5.17 16.27 -27.75
C GLY A 66 -4.88 15.10 -28.68
N THR A 67 -3.65 15.02 -29.16
CA THR A 67 -3.20 14.01 -30.12
C THR A 67 -1.88 13.35 -29.74
N LEU A 68 -1.75 12.09 -30.15
CA LEU A 68 -0.50 11.33 -30.14
C LEU A 68 -0.05 11.12 -31.58
N GLN A 69 1.13 11.59 -31.93
CA GLN A 69 1.79 11.32 -33.20
C GLN A 69 2.79 10.17 -33.03
N VAL A 70 2.72 9.17 -33.93
CA VAL A 70 3.69 8.07 -34.05
C VAL A 70 4.16 8.01 -35.50
N GLY A 71 5.37 8.52 -35.76
CA GLY A 71 5.88 8.70 -37.12
C GLY A 71 5.00 9.65 -37.93
N SER A 72 4.41 9.15 -39.02
CA SER A 72 3.46 9.91 -39.85
C SER A 72 1.99 9.74 -39.45
N ILE A 73 1.70 8.89 -38.46
CA ILE A 73 0.33 8.60 -38.03
C ILE A 73 -0.02 9.52 -36.86
N LEU A 74 -1.22 10.10 -36.90
CA LEU A 74 -1.75 10.97 -35.85
C LEU A 74 -3.03 10.35 -35.28
N TYR A 75 -3.02 10.12 -33.97
CA TYR A 75 -4.13 9.56 -33.21
C TYR A 75 -4.75 10.61 -32.31
N LYS A 76 -6.07 10.51 -32.07
CA LYS A 76 -6.72 11.35 -31.05
C LYS A 76 -6.67 10.64 -29.70
N ILE A 77 -6.45 11.42 -28.65
CA ILE A 77 -6.48 10.90 -27.28
C ILE A 77 -7.92 10.82 -26.83
N HIS A 78 -8.47 9.61 -26.81
CA HIS A 78 -9.85 9.37 -26.43
C HIS A 78 -10.04 7.88 -26.07
N SER A 79 -10.92 7.59 -25.11
CA SER A 79 -11.21 6.22 -24.66
C SER A 79 -12.00 5.38 -25.69
N ASN A 80 -12.72 6.04 -26.59
CA ASN A 80 -13.41 5.38 -27.70
C ASN A 80 -12.46 5.09 -28.87
N LEU A 81 -12.25 3.79 -29.15
CA LEU A 81 -11.39 3.28 -30.23
C LEU A 81 -11.66 3.85 -31.63
N THR A 82 -12.92 4.16 -31.94
CA THR A 82 -13.27 4.72 -33.26
C THR A 82 -12.84 6.17 -33.38
N MET A 83 -12.91 6.92 -32.26
CA MET A 83 -12.52 8.33 -32.22
C MET A 83 -11.01 8.52 -32.15
N SER A 84 -10.31 7.60 -31.49
CA SER A 84 -8.85 7.64 -31.32
C SER A 84 -8.07 7.20 -32.56
N GLY A 85 -8.74 6.66 -33.59
CA GLY A 85 -8.08 6.13 -34.79
C GLY A 85 -7.59 4.69 -34.62
N GLY A 86 -8.24 3.91 -33.74
CA GLY A 86 -7.99 2.49 -33.55
C GLY A 86 -7.04 2.14 -32.40
N ILE A 87 -6.67 3.11 -31.57
CA ILE A 87 -5.79 2.91 -30.40
C ILE A 87 -6.55 3.13 -29.09
N GLU A 88 -6.15 2.44 -28.03
CA GLU A 88 -6.71 2.67 -26.69
C GLU A 88 -5.89 3.74 -25.99
N CYS A 89 -6.54 4.79 -25.47
CA CYS A 89 -5.88 5.84 -24.70
C CYS A 89 -6.62 6.13 -23.39
N GLY A 90 -5.87 6.19 -22.29
CA GLY A 90 -6.29 6.65 -20.97
C GLY A 90 -5.75 8.05 -20.66
N VAL A 91 -6.53 8.85 -19.93
CA VAL A 91 -6.13 10.16 -19.41
C VAL A 91 -6.55 10.26 -17.96
N ILE A 92 -5.63 10.66 -17.09
CA ILE A 92 -5.89 10.99 -15.69
C ILE A 92 -5.26 12.36 -15.43
N TYR A 93 -5.98 13.25 -14.76
CA TYR A 93 -5.46 14.56 -14.45
C TYR A 93 -6.04 15.08 -13.13
N ASP A 94 -5.25 15.88 -12.41
CA ASP A 94 -5.72 16.69 -11.28
C ASP A 94 -5.25 18.15 -11.43
N ASP A 95 -5.21 18.95 -10.36
CA ASP A 95 -4.76 20.34 -10.45
C ASP A 95 -3.23 20.48 -10.67
N THR A 96 -2.47 19.43 -10.38
CA THR A 96 -1.01 19.42 -10.35
C THR A 96 -0.40 18.63 -11.50
N ASP A 97 -1.03 17.55 -11.96
CA ASP A 97 -0.43 16.68 -12.98
C ASP A 97 -1.43 16.12 -14.01
N THR A 98 -0.89 15.60 -15.10
CA THR A 98 -1.63 14.91 -16.15
C THR A 98 -0.84 13.72 -16.65
N HIS A 99 -1.51 12.58 -16.69
CA HIS A 99 -1.01 11.31 -17.15
C HIS A 99 -1.81 10.88 -18.36
N ILE A 100 -1.10 10.48 -19.41
CA ILE A 100 -1.70 9.97 -20.64
C ILE A 100 -0.98 8.68 -20.99
N ASP A 101 -1.73 7.62 -21.22
CA ASP A 101 -1.23 6.35 -21.73
C ASP A 101 -1.97 5.99 -23.00
N CYS A 102 -1.25 5.57 -24.03
CA CYS A 102 -1.83 5.13 -25.29
C CYS A 102 -1.15 3.87 -25.79
N LEU A 103 -1.95 2.87 -26.17
CA LEU A 103 -1.49 1.64 -26.78
C LEU A 103 -1.43 1.80 -28.30
N ALA A 104 -0.24 2.05 -28.84
CA ALA A 104 -0.04 2.38 -30.25
C ALA A 104 0.72 1.29 -31.01
N GLN A 105 0.32 1.05 -32.26
CA GLN A 105 1.08 0.20 -33.17
C GLN A 105 2.17 1.02 -33.86
N LEU A 106 3.40 0.52 -33.82
CA LEU A 106 4.49 1.09 -34.60
C LEU A 106 4.44 0.64 -36.06
N PRO A 107 4.96 1.43 -37.01
CA PRO A 107 5.11 1.01 -38.40
C PRO A 107 5.84 -0.33 -38.54
N ALA A 108 5.42 -1.17 -39.49
CA ALA A 108 6.05 -2.46 -39.73
C ALA A 108 7.55 -2.27 -40.10
N GLY A 109 8.43 -3.04 -39.46
CA GLY A 109 9.88 -2.94 -39.64
C GLY A 109 10.59 -1.94 -38.72
N SER A 110 9.90 -1.39 -37.72
CA SER A 110 10.52 -0.56 -36.68
C SER A 110 11.55 -1.35 -35.87
N GLU A 111 12.79 -0.89 -35.84
CA GLU A 111 13.85 -1.48 -34.99
C GLU A 111 13.71 -0.97 -33.55
N LEU A 112 13.49 -1.90 -32.62
CA LEU A 112 13.39 -1.61 -31.19
C LEU A 112 14.66 -2.07 -30.49
N ALA A 113 15.54 -1.12 -30.20
CA ALA A 113 16.68 -1.35 -29.30
C ALA A 113 16.22 -1.14 -27.85
N GLU A 114 16.47 -2.12 -26.99
CA GLU A 114 16.24 -1.98 -25.55
C GLU A 114 17.19 -0.90 -24.99
N LEU A 115 16.66 0.00 -24.16
CA LEU A 115 17.51 0.95 -23.46
C LEU A 115 18.51 0.17 -22.59
N ALA A 116 19.82 0.47 -22.70
CA ALA A 116 20.82 -0.13 -21.83
C ALA A 116 20.43 0.06 -20.36
N ALA A 117 20.77 -0.91 -19.49
CA ALA A 117 20.32 -1.05 -18.10
C ALA A 117 20.81 0.05 -17.14
N HIS A 118 20.67 1.32 -17.50
CA HIS A 118 20.93 2.50 -16.68
C HIS A 118 19.66 3.35 -16.76
N ALA A 119 19.04 3.63 -15.60
CA ALA A 119 17.80 4.38 -15.53
C ALA A 119 17.97 5.79 -16.14
N PRO A 120 16.99 6.29 -16.91
CA PRO A 120 16.98 7.69 -17.30
C PRO A 120 16.93 8.59 -16.06
N LYS A 121 17.61 9.74 -16.09
CA LYS A 121 17.51 10.74 -15.03
C LYS A 121 16.05 11.23 -14.92
N SER A 122 15.57 11.46 -13.69
CA SER A 122 14.26 12.07 -13.46
C SER A 122 14.12 13.38 -14.25
N CYS A 123 12.95 13.57 -14.86
CA CYS A 123 12.58 14.80 -15.57
C CYS A 123 11.96 15.86 -14.66
N PHE A 124 11.72 15.52 -13.40
CA PHE A 124 11.06 16.37 -12.41
C PHE A 124 12.09 16.75 -11.34
N GLU A 125 12.18 18.05 -11.04
CA GLU A 125 13.01 18.58 -9.96
C GLU A 125 12.34 18.34 -8.59
N ASP A 126 13.13 18.27 -7.52
CA ASP A 126 12.61 18.19 -6.15
C ASP A 126 11.89 19.50 -5.77
N HIS A 127 10.55 19.48 -5.73
CA HIS A 127 9.76 20.69 -5.49
C HIS A 127 9.51 20.94 -4.00
N GLN A 128 10.44 21.65 -3.36
CA GLN A 128 10.30 22.19 -1.99
C GLN A 128 9.55 23.54 -1.87
N ASN A 129 8.93 24.09 -2.92
CA ASN A 129 8.29 25.41 -2.78
C ASN A 129 7.18 25.65 -3.82
N ARG A 130 5.91 25.69 -3.39
CA ARG A 130 4.95 26.79 -3.68
C ARG A 130 3.53 26.54 -3.12
N SER A 131 2.81 27.65 -3.05
CA SER A 131 1.72 28.02 -2.14
C SER A 131 0.31 27.93 -2.74
N GLY A 132 -0.62 27.31 -1.99
CA GLY A 132 -2.08 27.33 -2.18
C GLY A 132 -2.83 28.22 -1.16
N PRO A 133 -4.17 28.26 -1.19
CA PRO A 133 -5.02 29.25 -0.52
C PRO A 133 -4.87 29.29 1.02
N GLN A 134 -5.00 30.50 1.56
CA GLN A 134 -4.81 30.88 2.96
C GLN A 134 -5.81 30.18 3.91
N LEU A 135 -5.43 29.00 4.42
CA LEU A 135 -5.80 28.52 5.77
C LEU A 135 -4.87 27.40 6.29
N LEU A 136 -3.85 26.98 5.53
CA LEU A 136 -2.82 26.03 5.98
C LEU A 136 -1.43 26.54 5.56
N ARG A 137 -0.96 27.63 6.18
CA ARG A 137 0.47 27.96 6.18
C ARG A 137 1.00 27.53 7.55
N GLU A 138 1.74 26.42 7.60
CA GLU A 138 2.97 26.26 8.41
C GLU A 138 3.53 24.83 8.55
N THR A 139 3.03 23.82 7.85
CA THR A 139 3.67 22.48 7.91
C THR A 139 4.13 21.99 6.55
N THR A 140 5.42 22.19 6.24
CA THR A 140 6.13 21.37 5.24
C THR A 140 6.46 19.98 5.79
N ASP A 141 6.29 19.80 7.10
CA ASP A 141 6.56 18.58 7.85
C ASP A 141 5.29 17.73 8.02
N ALA A 142 5.35 16.49 7.55
CA ALA A 142 4.24 15.55 7.60
C ALA A 142 3.91 15.13 9.04
N LEU A 143 4.92 15.12 9.93
CA LEU A 143 4.71 14.80 11.34
C LEU A 143 3.91 15.90 12.03
N ALA A 144 4.25 17.16 11.80
CA ALA A 144 3.50 18.30 12.31
C ALA A 144 2.06 18.34 11.75
N ALA A 145 1.87 18.06 10.45
CA ALA A 145 0.55 17.96 9.85
C ALA A 145 -0.29 16.84 10.48
N LEU A 146 0.29 15.66 10.70
CA LEU A 146 -0.39 14.56 11.37
C LEU A 146 -0.77 14.91 12.82
N GLN A 147 0.10 15.62 13.54
CA GLN A 147 -0.17 16.06 14.90
C GLN A 147 -1.30 17.10 14.97
N ASP A 148 -1.39 18.00 13.98
CA ASP A 148 -2.51 18.94 13.88
C ASP A 148 -3.83 18.21 13.64
N LEU A 149 -3.87 17.28 12.69
CA LEU A 149 -5.04 16.44 12.42
C LEU A 149 -5.46 15.64 13.67
N GLN A 150 -4.50 15.04 14.37
CA GLN A 150 -4.73 14.35 15.64
C GLN A 150 -5.35 15.29 16.69
N SER A 151 -4.85 16.52 16.81
CA SER A 151 -5.36 17.51 17.77
C SER A 151 -6.80 17.93 17.46
N GLN A 152 -7.16 18.04 16.18
CA GLN A 152 -8.54 18.30 15.76
C GLN A 152 -9.48 17.15 16.14
N VAL A 153 -9.01 15.91 15.98
CA VAL A 153 -9.77 14.70 16.35
C VAL A 153 -9.96 14.60 17.85
N GLU A 154 -8.91 14.84 18.64
CA GLU A 154 -9.00 14.87 20.10
C GLU A 154 -10.00 15.92 20.58
N ALA A 155 -10.01 17.10 19.97
CA ALA A 155 -10.98 18.14 20.26
C ALA A 155 -12.42 17.74 19.86
N ALA A 156 -12.61 17.10 18.70
CA ALA A 156 -13.92 16.66 18.23
C ALA A 156 -14.53 15.53 19.07
N LEU A 157 -13.70 14.72 19.72
CA LEU A 157 -14.10 13.59 20.57
C LEU A 157 -14.05 13.92 22.08
N ASP A 158 -13.80 15.18 22.45
CA ASP A 158 -13.63 15.61 23.85
C ASP A 158 -12.58 14.78 24.61
N ILE A 159 -11.50 14.36 23.94
CA ILE A 159 -10.41 13.62 24.56
C ILE A 159 -9.58 14.59 25.42
N PRO A 160 -9.40 14.33 26.72
CA PRO A 160 -8.61 15.19 27.59
C PRO A 160 -7.14 15.18 27.17
N LYS A 161 -6.50 16.35 27.21
CA LYS A 161 -5.06 16.49 26.90
C LYS A 161 -4.16 15.74 27.88
N ASN A 162 -4.66 15.39 29.06
CA ASN A 162 -3.93 14.64 30.06
C ASN A 162 -4.49 13.22 30.20
N LEU A 163 -3.73 12.24 29.73
CA LEU A 163 -4.05 10.81 29.78
C LEU A 163 -4.39 10.29 31.18
N THR A 164 -3.88 10.91 32.25
CA THR A 164 -4.22 10.50 33.62
C THR A 164 -5.69 10.76 33.98
N GLU A 165 -6.38 11.60 33.23
CA GLU A 165 -7.81 11.91 33.40
C GLU A 165 -8.73 10.85 32.78
N LEU A 166 -8.18 9.94 31.95
CA LEU A 166 -8.91 8.80 31.35
C LEU A 166 -9.05 7.61 32.32
N GLN A 167 -8.80 7.79 33.62
CA GLN A 167 -8.88 6.70 34.59
C GLN A 167 -10.32 6.17 34.76
N PRO A 168 -10.49 4.84 34.89
CA PRO A 168 -11.81 4.22 34.95
C PRO A 168 -12.58 4.66 36.19
N ALA A 169 -13.82 5.13 36.00
CA ALA A 169 -14.79 5.22 37.08
C ALA A 169 -15.12 3.81 37.59
N ALA A 170 -15.10 3.65 38.91
CA ALA A 170 -15.38 2.39 39.59
C ALA A 170 -16.89 2.07 39.55
N ASP A 171 -17.40 1.63 38.41
CA ASP A 171 -18.63 0.81 38.27
C ASP A 171 -18.87 0.48 36.79
N THR A 172 -18.24 -0.58 36.28
CA THR A 172 -18.50 -1.10 34.91
C THR A 172 -19.63 -2.13 34.92
N ALA A 173 -20.82 -1.69 35.30
CA ALA A 173 -22.04 -2.45 35.05
C ALA A 173 -22.63 -2.05 33.68
N ARG A 174 -22.46 -2.95 32.69
CA ARG A 174 -22.99 -2.97 31.30
C ARG A 174 -22.16 -2.27 30.21
N GLY A 175 -21.30 -3.04 29.54
CA GLY A 175 -21.15 -3.15 28.07
C GLY A 175 -20.99 -1.93 27.13
N LEU A 176 -20.97 -0.68 27.63
CA LEU A 176 -20.86 0.52 26.81
C LEU A 176 -19.41 1.00 26.73
N CYS A 177 -18.97 1.41 25.52
CA CYS A 177 -17.66 2.01 25.32
C CYS A 177 -17.69 3.50 25.70
N THR A 178 -16.73 3.93 26.50
CA THR A 178 -16.60 5.29 27.04
C THR A 178 -15.13 5.66 27.12
N LEU A 179 -14.79 6.96 27.20
CA LEU A 179 -13.41 7.40 27.41
C LEU A 179 -12.79 6.82 28.70
N ALA A 180 -13.60 6.42 29.69
CA ALA A 180 -13.12 5.83 30.94
C ALA A 180 -12.68 4.36 30.82
N ASN A 181 -13.09 3.64 29.78
CA ASN A 181 -12.77 2.22 29.58
C ASN A 181 -12.19 1.89 28.19
N VAL A 182 -11.88 2.93 27.41
CA VAL A 182 -11.37 2.81 26.04
C VAL A 182 -9.93 2.29 26.03
N GLY A 183 -9.62 1.39 25.10
CA GLY A 183 -8.25 1.01 24.80
C GLY A 183 -7.49 2.14 24.11
N ILE A 184 -6.18 2.27 24.38
CA ILE A 184 -5.37 3.35 23.80
C ILE A 184 -4.23 2.72 22.99
N ARG A 185 -4.32 2.83 21.66
CA ARG A 185 -3.25 2.46 20.73
C ARG A 185 -2.29 3.62 20.57
N ARG A 186 -0.99 3.37 20.77
CA ARG A 186 0.06 4.40 20.80
C ARG A 186 1.14 4.16 19.77
N ASP A 187 1.87 5.22 19.42
CA ASP A 187 3.07 5.14 18.57
C ASP A 187 4.09 4.18 19.21
N TRP A 188 4.65 3.24 18.44
CA TRP A 188 5.73 2.37 18.92
C TRP A 188 6.88 3.16 19.53
N ASP A 189 7.19 4.33 18.96
CA ASP A 189 8.25 5.22 19.44
C ASP A 189 7.95 5.76 20.85
N SER A 190 6.68 5.94 21.20
CA SER A 190 6.26 6.41 22.53
C SER A 190 6.30 5.34 23.62
N LEU A 191 6.37 4.06 23.24
CA LEU A 191 6.43 2.95 24.19
C LEU A 191 7.82 2.88 24.84
N SER A 192 7.85 2.57 26.14
CA SER A 192 9.08 2.22 26.84
C SER A 192 9.68 0.91 26.29
N ALA A 193 10.98 0.72 26.51
CA ALA A 193 11.66 -0.52 26.14
C ALA A 193 10.99 -1.77 26.74
N GLN A 194 10.43 -1.66 27.95
CA GLN A 194 9.73 -2.75 28.61
C GLN A 194 8.39 -3.08 27.92
N GLU A 195 7.58 -2.06 27.59
CA GLU A 195 6.31 -2.25 26.86
C GLU A 195 6.54 -2.86 25.47
N ARG A 196 7.60 -2.45 24.76
CA ARG A 196 7.99 -3.06 23.47
C ARG A 196 8.35 -4.53 23.65
N LYS A 197 9.13 -4.87 24.69
CA LYS A 197 9.48 -6.26 25.02
C LYS A 197 8.27 -7.12 25.36
N GLU A 198 7.29 -6.56 26.07
CA GLU A 198 6.03 -7.25 26.39
C GLU A 198 5.22 -7.56 25.13
N TYR A 199 5.12 -6.62 24.18
CA TYR A 199 4.49 -6.87 22.89
C TYR A 199 5.24 -7.98 22.13
N ILE A 200 6.57 -7.87 22.00
CA ILE A 200 7.42 -8.84 21.32
C ILE A 200 7.26 -10.25 21.93
N ALA A 201 7.23 -10.34 23.26
CA ALA A 201 7.03 -11.60 23.97
C ALA A 201 5.67 -12.23 23.65
N ALA A 202 4.61 -11.41 23.58
CA ALA A 202 3.28 -11.88 23.22
C ALA A 202 3.21 -12.39 21.76
N VAL A 203 3.83 -11.70 20.81
CA VAL A 203 3.92 -12.16 19.41
C VAL A 203 4.67 -13.50 19.32
N LYS A 204 5.79 -13.64 20.04
CA LYS A 204 6.55 -14.90 20.11
C LYS A 204 5.73 -16.03 20.73
N CYS A 205 4.91 -15.72 21.74
CA CYS A 205 4.01 -16.69 22.34
C CYS A 205 2.98 -17.20 21.31
N LEU A 206 2.37 -16.33 20.49
CA LEU A 206 1.45 -16.77 19.43
C LEU A 206 2.13 -17.64 18.37
N TRP A 207 3.39 -17.38 18.07
CA TRP A 207 4.20 -18.22 17.18
C TRP A 207 4.48 -19.63 17.77
N GLN A 208 4.36 -19.79 19.09
CA GLN A 208 4.51 -21.08 19.78
C GLN A 208 3.19 -21.82 20.01
N GLN A 209 2.03 -21.13 19.93
CA GLN A 209 0.73 -21.76 20.09
C GLN A 209 0.37 -22.56 18.83
N PRO A 210 -0.14 -23.79 18.93
CA PRO A 210 -0.49 -24.61 17.78
C PRO A 210 -1.60 -23.97 16.93
N SER A 211 -1.54 -24.13 15.61
CA SER A 211 -2.59 -23.63 14.69
C SER A 211 -3.98 -24.13 15.09
N ILE A 212 -4.98 -23.26 14.97
CA ILE A 212 -6.39 -23.56 15.31
C ILE A 212 -7.22 -24.03 14.12
N ASP A 213 -6.73 -23.85 12.89
CA ASP A 213 -7.47 -24.17 11.67
C ASP A 213 -6.78 -25.29 10.87
N PRO A 214 -7.26 -26.55 10.99
CA PRO A 214 -6.66 -27.67 10.27
C PRO A 214 -6.87 -27.60 8.74
N THR A 215 -7.69 -26.68 8.22
CA THR A 215 -7.94 -26.54 6.77
C THR A 215 -6.78 -25.90 6.01
N PHE A 216 -5.83 -25.29 6.72
CA PHE A 216 -4.61 -24.72 6.18
C PHE A 216 -3.40 -25.59 6.53
N SER A 217 -3.11 -26.58 5.68
CA SER A 217 -2.06 -27.58 5.89
C SER A 217 -0.64 -27.01 6.06
N ALA A 218 -0.38 -25.78 5.63
CA ALA A 218 0.90 -25.10 5.87
C ALA A 218 0.99 -24.42 7.24
N ALA A 219 -0.14 -24.07 7.86
CA ALA A 219 -0.15 -23.37 9.14
C ALA A 219 0.36 -24.30 10.25
N ARG A 220 1.22 -23.77 11.12
CA ARG A 220 1.79 -24.50 12.26
C ARG A 220 1.40 -23.87 13.59
N ASN A 221 1.15 -22.56 13.59
CA ASN A 221 0.91 -21.81 14.81
C ASN A 221 -0.16 -20.73 14.64
N HIS A 222 -0.54 -20.07 15.74
CA HIS A 222 -1.51 -18.97 15.70
C HIS A 222 -1.06 -17.81 14.82
N PHE A 223 0.25 -17.56 14.67
CA PHE A 223 0.73 -16.53 13.75
C PHE A 223 0.37 -16.89 12.29
N ASP A 224 0.66 -18.13 11.89
CA ASP A 224 0.34 -18.65 10.56
C ASP A 224 -1.17 -18.65 10.28
N ASP A 225 -2.03 -18.82 11.28
CA ASP A 225 -3.48 -18.79 11.08
C ASP A 225 -3.94 -17.42 10.52
N TYR A 226 -3.34 -16.32 10.98
CA TYR A 226 -3.62 -14.99 10.44
C TYR A 226 -3.11 -14.85 9.01
N VAL A 227 -1.88 -15.31 8.73
CA VAL A 227 -1.30 -15.32 7.38
C VAL A 227 -2.20 -16.12 6.42
N ALA A 228 -2.67 -17.28 6.85
CA ALA A 228 -3.49 -18.18 6.06
C ALA A 228 -4.85 -17.59 5.70
N VAL A 229 -5.55 -16.98 6.68
CA VAL A 229 -6.83 -16.33 6.44
C VAL A 229 -6.67 -15.14 5.50
N HIS A 230 -5.67 -14.30 5.71
CA HIS A 230 -5.40 -13.17 4.82
C HIS A 230 -5.06 -13.62 3.40
N MET A 231 -4.17 -14.61 3.25
CA MET A 231 -3.82 -15.20 1.95
C MET A 231 -5.06 -15.72 1.22
N ASN A 232 -5.95 -16.41 1.94
CA ASN A 232 -7.17 -16.99 1.36
C ASN A 232 -8.20 -15.91 0.94
N GLN A 233 -8.19 -14.75 1.59
CA GLN A 233 -9.19 -13.68 1.37
C GLN A 233 -8.62 -12.46 0.63
N THR A 234 -7.34 -12.46 0.24
CA THR A 234 -6.67 -11.30 -0.36
C THR A 234 -7.45 -10.65 -1.50
N ASN A 235 -8.04 -11.46 -2.39
CA ASN A 235 -8.83 -11.00 -3.54
C ASN A 235 -10.26 -10.50 -3.20
N THR A 236 -10.66 -10.56 -1.93
CA THR A 236 -11.97 -10.09 -1.44
C THR A 236 -11.85 -9.06 -0.33
N VAL A 237 -10.63 -8.65 0.03
CA VAL A 237 -10.35 -7.70 1.13
C VAL A 237 -9.45 -6.54 0.72
N HIS A 238 -8.97 -6.49 -0.53
CA HIS A 238 -8.22 -5.35 -1.10
C HIS A 238 -8.94 -4.81 -2.33
N GLY A 239 -8.95 -3.49 -2.51
CA GLY A 239 -9.69 -2.85 -3.61
C GLY A 239 -11.18 -3.17 -3.57
N THR A 240 -11.73 -3.35 -2.36
CA THR A 240 -13.10 -3.80 -2.07
C THR A 240 -13.74 -2.89 -1.04
N ALA A 241 -15.08 -2.96 -0.94
CA ALA A 241 -15.86 -2.15 0.00
C ALA A 241 -15.57 -2.41 1.48
N ASN A 242 -14.99 -3.56 1.80
CA ASN A 242 -14.65 -3.97 3.16
C ASN A 242 -13.16 -3.81 3.49
N PHE A 243 -12.33 -3.23 2.61
CA PHE A 243 -10.88 -3.16 2.82
C PHE A 243 -10.51 -2.59 4.20
N LEU A 244 -11.03 -1.40 4.54
CA LEU A 244 -10.69 -0.73 5.80
C LEU A 244 -11.25 -1.48 7.03
N THR A 245 -12.51 -1.91 6.97
CA THR A 245 -13.19 -2.54 8.11
C THR A 245 -12.74 -3.97 8.35
N TRP A 246 -12.42 -4.73 7.31
CA TRP A 246 -11.84 -6.06 7.42
C TRP A 246 -10.46 -6.01 8.07
N HIS A 247 -9.58 -5.09 7.64
CA HIS A 247 -8.25 -4.95 8.23
C HIS A 247 -8.32 -4.42 9.67
N ARG A 248 -9.21 -3.46 9.96
CA ARG A 248 -9.52 -3.02 11.33
C ARG A 248 -9.90 -4.18 12.24
N TYR A 249 -10.81 -5.05 11.77
CA TYR A 249 -11.27 -6.19 12.54
C TYR A 249 -10.18 -7.25 12.72
N LEU A 250 -9.39 -7.52 11.68
CA LEU A 250 -8.23 -8.42 11.73
C LEU A 250 -7.23 -7.99 12.81
N ILE A 251 -6.81 -6.73 12.82
CA ILE A 251 -5.83 -6.24 13.80
C ILE A 251 -6.41 -6.12 15.20
N TRP A 252 -7.73 -5.90 15.33
CA TRP A 252 -8.41 -6.00 16.62
C TRP A 252 -8.41 -7.44 17.15
N LEU A 253 -8.69 -8.44 16.31
CA LEU A 253 -8.60 -9.84 16.70
C LEU A 253 -7.16 -10.25 17.06
N TRP A 254 -6.16 -9.74 16.34
CA TRP A 254 -4.75 -9.92 16.68
C TRP A 254 -4.45 -9.39 18.09
N GLU A 255 -4.86 -8.16 18.39
CA GLU A 255 -4.74 -7.56 19.71
C GLU A 255 -5.44 -8.40 20.79
N GLN A 256 -6.68 -8.83 20.56
CA GLN A 256 -7.40 -9.68 21.51
C GLN A 256 -6.70 -11.01 21.74
N ARG A 257 -6.10 -11.59 20.70
CA ARG A 257 -5.36 -12.85 20.82
C ARG A 257 -4.08 -12.68 21.64
N LEU A 258 -3.32 -11.60 21.41
CA LEU A 258 -2.16 -11.26 22.23
C LEU A 258 -2.56 -11.11 23.71
N ARG A 259 -3.65 -10.40 23.99
CA ARG A 259 -4.11 -10.11 25.34
C ARG A 259 -4.68 -11.33 26.06
N ASN A 260 -5.53 -12.11 25.38
CA ASN A 260 -6.29 -13.21 26.00
C ASN A 260 -5.57 -14.55 25.99
N THR A 261 -4.62 -14.76 25.06
CA THR A 261 -3.86 -16.03 24.96
C THR A 261 -2.43 -15.89 25.49
N CYS A 262 -1.81 -14.72 25.31
CA CYS A 262 -0.40 -14.49 25.65
C CYS A 262 -0.20 -13.43 26.75
N ASP A 263 -1.26 -13.14 27.50
CA ASP A 263 -1.28 -12.24 28.66
C ASP A 263 -0.74 -10.82 28.42
N TYR A 264 -0.77 -10.35 27.16
CA TYR A 264 -0.36 -9.00 26.83
C TYR A 264 -1.28 -7.97 27.52
N LYS A 265 -0.71 -7.03 28.28
CA LYS A 265 -1.51 -6.01 29.00
C LYS A 265 -1.68 -4.71 28.22
N GLY A 266 -0.82 -4.46 27.23
CA GLY A 266 -0.90 -3.30 26.34
C GLY A 266 -1.92 -3.44 25.21
N TYR A 267 -2.11 -2.37 24.46
CA TYR A 267 -2.93 -2.33 23.24
C TYR A 267 -2.03 -2.30 22.01
N LEU A 268 -2.57 -2.60 20.84
CA LEU A 268 -1.79 -2.71 19.61
C LEU A 268 -1.09 -1.38 19.29
N PRO A 269 0.25 -1.32 19.23
CA PRO A 269 0.96 -0.12 18.80
C PRO A 269 0.85 0.10 17.28
N TYR A 270 1.15 1.32 16.84
CA TYR A 270 1.22 1.65 15.41
C TYR A 270 2.61 2.12 14.97
N TRP A 271 2.91 1.95 13.69
CA TRP A 271 4.11 2.47 13.03
C TRP A 271 3.83 3.85 12.43
N ASN A 272 4.34 4.90 13.06
CA ASN A 272 4.29 6.24 12.46
C ASN A 272 5.31 6.37 11.32
N TRP A 273 4.81 6.38 10.08
CA TRP A 273 5.63 6.44 8.88
C TRP A 273 6.49 7.70 8.77
N PHE A 274 6.02 8.82 9.32
CA PHE A 274 6.58 10.15 9.05
C PHE A 274 7.80 10.52 9.91
N ARG A 275 8.27 9.63 10.80
CA ARG A 275 9.42 9.91 11.70
C ARG A 275 10.78 9.52 11.11
N PHE A 276 10.84 8.37 10.44
CA PHE A 276 12.09 7.73 9.99
C PHE A 276 12.05 7.33 8.51
N GLN A 277 11.25 8.04 7.71
CA GLN A 277 11.02 7.71 6.29
C GLN A 277 12.27 7.82 5.41
N ASP A 278 13.26 8.61 5.81
CA ASP A 278 14.53 8.82 5.14
C ASP A 278 15.62 7.83 5.56
N ASP A 279 15.45 7.14 6.69
CA ASP A 279 16.35 6.09 7.15
C ASP A 279 15.61 5.12 8.11
N LEU A 280 15.00 4.09 7.52
CA LEU A 280 14.22 3.10 8.27
C LEU A 280 15.08 2.31 9.27
N ASN A 281 16.40 2.20 9.07
CA ASN A 281 17.29 1.51 10.01
C ASN A 281 17.42 2.25 11.35
N LYS A 282 17.05 3.54 11.41
CA LYS A 282 16.97 4.31 12.66
C LYS A 282 15.62 4.18 13.36
N SER A 283 14.63 3.60 12.71
CA SER A 283 13.33 3.37 13.31
C SER A 283 13.46 2.35 14.45
N PRO A 284 12.92 2.62 15.66
CA PRO A 284 12.90 1.63 16.73
C PRO A 284 12.10 0.36 16.42
N ILE A 285 11.37 0.33 15.29
CA ILE A 285 10.73 -0.88 14.77
C ILE A 285 11.73 -1.76 14.03
N PHE A 286 12.72 -1.17 13.35
CA PHE A 286 13.60 -1.82 12.39
C PHE A 286 15.11 -1.68 12.71
N ASP A 287 15.48 -1.14 13.87
CA ASP A 287 16.87 -0.92 14.28
C ASP A 287 17.64 -2.20 14.63
N GLY A 288 16.96 -3.36 14.66
CA GLY A 288 17.56 -4.65 14.98
C GLY A 288 17.94 -4.84 16.45
N SER A 289 17.56 -3.90 17.33
CA SER A 289 17.73 -4.02 18.78
C SER A 289 16.83 -5.12 19.37
N ASP A 290 17.04 -5.45 20.65
CA ASP A 290 16.17 -6.37 21.39
C ASP A 290 14.76 -5.81 21.68
N THR A 291 14.51 -4.54 21.33
CA THR A 291 13.22 -3.87 21.42
C THR A 291 12.58 -3.58 20.06
N SER A 292 13.11 -4.15 18.98
CA SER A 292 12.61 -3.98 17.61
C SER A 292 11.76 -5.17 17.15
N LEU A 293 11.12 -5.04 15.98
CA LEU A 293 10.52 -6.16 15.25
C LEU A 293 11.53 -6.84 14.32
N GLY A 294 12.81 -6.81 14.68
CA GLY A 294 13.94 -7.25 13.88
C GLY A 294 14.58 -6.11 13.11
N GLY A 295 15.73 -6.37 12.51
CA GLY A 295 16.42 -5.43 11.64
C GLY A 295 16.07 -5.61 10.16
N ASP A 296 16.91 -5.00 9.33
CA ASP A 296 17.02 -5.32 7.91
C ASP A 296 17.54 -6.76 7.68
N GLY A 297 17.41 -7.27 6.45
CA GLY A 297 17.90 -8.58 6.04
C GLY A 297 19.40 -8.62 5.74
N GLU A 298 20.01 -9.80 5.77
CA GLU A 298 21.36 -10.03 5.25
C GLU A 298 21.44 -9.51 3.82
N TYR A 299 22.59 -8.99 3.41
CA TYR A 299 22.71 -8.50 2.04
C TYR A 299 22.46 -9.66 1.06
N PHE A 300 21.53 -9.48 0.14
CA PHE A 300 21.20 -10.42 -0.91
C PHE A 300 21.19 -9.68 -2.24
N PRO A 301 21.99 -10.10 -3.24
CA PRO A 301 21.99 -9.42 -4.53
C PRO A 301 20.69 -9.71 -5.30
N HIS A 302 19.88 -8.67 -5.53
CA HIS A 302 18.70 -8.70 -6.40
C HIS A 302 18.52 -7.37 -7.13
N ASN A 303 17.65 -7.34 -8.15
CA ASN A 303 17.41 -6.16 -8.98
C ASN A 303 16.08 -5.45 -8.61
N GLY A 304 15.93 -5.17 -7.31
CA GLY A 304 14.81 -4.40 -6.77
C GLY A 304 13.52 -5.20 -6.62
N SER A 305 12.43 -4.43 -6.49
CA SER A 305 11.06 -4.92 -6.34
C SER A 305 10.16 -4.34 -7.43
N LEU A 306 9.25 -5.14 -7.97
CA LEU A 306 8.30 -4.72 -8.99
C LEU A 306 6.89 -4.66 -8.40
N VAL A 307 6.38 -3.44 -8.18
CA VAL A 307 5.17 -3.15 -7.40
C VAL A 307 4.09 -2.48 -8.25
N GLY A 308 2.90 -2.26 -7.69
CA GLY A 308 1.82 -1.57 -8.39
C GLY A 308 1.34 -2.32 -9.64
N ALA A 309 1.09 -3.63 -9.50
CA ALA A 309 0.86 -4.55 -10.64
C ALA A 309 2.01 -4.57 -11.65
N GLY A 310 3.22 -4.24 -11.19
CA GLY A 310 4.48 -4.17 -11.89
C GLY A 310 4.66 -3.00 -12.84
N ARG A 311 4.13 -1.85 -12.44
CA ARG A 311 4.30 -0.55 -13.09
C ARG A 311 5.37 0.31 -12.42
N ILE A 312 5.68 0.01 -11.17
CA ILE A 312 6.67 0.75 -10.37
C ILE A 312 7.81 -0.18 -10.03
N TRP A 313 9.01 0.21 -10.41
CA TRP A 313 10.23 -0.43 -9.96
C TRP A 313 10.79 0.32 -8.75
N LEU A 314 11.05 -0.40 -7.67
CA LEU A 314 11.74 0.11 -6.49
C LEU A 314 13.15 -0.46 -6.46
N PRO A 315 14.19 0.36 -6.25
CA PRO A 315 15.55 -0.12 -6.09
C PRO A 315 15.68 -1.02 -4.86
N SER A 316 16.62 -1.97 -4.94
CA SER A 316 17.01 -2.79 -3.79
C SER A 316 17.52 -1.91 -2.66
N GLY A 317 17.18 -2.29 -1.43
CA GLY A 317 17.81 -1.78 -0.23
C GLY A 317 19.20 -2.40 0.01
N ALA A 318 19.65 -2.31 1.26
CA ALA A 318 20.91 -2.88 1.71
C ALA A 318 20.77 -4.31 2.27
N GLY A 319 19.57 -4.88 2.19
CA GLY A 319 19.23 -6.19 2.73
C GLY A 319 18.87 -7.17 1.64
N GLY A 320 17.68 -7.75 1.77
CA GLY A 320 17.11 -8.73 0.85
C GLY A 320 17.15 -10.16 1.37
N GLY A 321 18.07 -10.51 2.25
CA GLY A 321 18.25 -11.84 2.86
C GLY A 321 17.47 -12.02 4.16
N CYS A 322 17.81 -13.06 4.93
CA CYS A 322 17.19 -13.33 6.23
C CYS A 322 17.42 -12.16 7.20
N VAL A 323 16.44 -11.82 8.04
CA VAL A 323 16.59 -10.78 9.07
C VAL A 323 17.86 -11.02 9.92
N LYS A 324 18.73 -10.00 10.00
CA LYS A 324 20.09 -10.10 10.59
C LYS A 324 20.10 -10.16 12.11
N SER A 325 19.21 -9.40 12.74
CA SER A 325 19.27 -9.09 14.17
C SER A 325 17.88 -8.86 14.76
N GLY A 326 17.84 -8.84 16.10
CA GLY A 326 16.63 -8.60 16.87
C GLY A 326 15.87 -9.86 17.26
N PRO A 327 14.68 -9.72 17.85
CA PRO A 327 13.98 -10.82 18.49
C PRO A 327 13.47 -11.90 17.53
N PHE A 328 13.34 -11.58 16.24
CA PHE A 328 12.68 -12.39 15.22
C PHE A 328 13.66 -13.08 14.25
N VAL A 329 14.98 -13.08 14.51
CA VAL A 329 15.98 -13.74 13.63
C VAL A 329 15.67 -15.23 13.36
N ASN A 330 15.15 -15.93 14.36
CA ASN A 330 14.80 -17.35 14.25
C ASN A 330 13.32 -17.60 13.92
N PHE A 331 12.55 -16.57 13.53
CA PHE A 331 11.18 -16.77 13.06
C PHE A 331 11.20 -17.60 11.78
N THR A 332 10.49 -18.72 11.81
CA THR A 332 10.26 -19.56 10.64
C THR A 332 8.95 -19.14 10.00
N ILE A 333 9.05 -18.70 8.75
CA ILE A 333 7.92 -18.43 7.87
C ILE A 333 7.50 -19.74 7.20
N ASN A 334 6.23 -20.11 7.31
CA ASN A 334 5.73 -21.41 6.83
C ASN A 334 4.84 -21.31 5.57
N ILE A 335 4.27 -20.12 5.30
CA ILE A 335 3.26 -19.89 4.25
C ILE A 335 3.81 -18.94 3.17
N GLY A 336 3.44 -19.19 1.92
CA GLY A 336 3.87 -18.38 0.78
C GLY A 336 5.35 -18.51 0.43
N PRO A 337 5.94 -17.56 -0.30
CA PRO A 337 5.28 -16.40 -0.88
C PRO A 337 4.39 -16.80 -2.07
N VAL A 338 3.31 -16.06 -2.34
CA VAL A 338 2.38 -16.32 -3.45
C VAL A 338 2.63 -15.37 -4.60
N GLN A 339 2.82 -14.08 -4.30
CA GLN A 339 3.10 -13.03 -5.29
C GLN A 339 4.10 -12.02 -4.71
N PRO A 340 5.37 -12.41 -4.52
CA PRO A 340 6.40 -11.55 -3.96
C PRO A 340 6.76 -10.44 -4.94
N ALA A 341 6.84 -9.19 -4.47
CA ALA A 341 7.30 -8.08 -5.30
C ALA A 341 8.82 -8.03 -5.42
N MET A 342 9.54 -8.37 -4.34
CA MET A 342 11.01 -8.43 -4.33
C MET A 342 11.51 -9.60 -5.19
N GLN A 343 12.46 -9.32 -6.07
CA GLN A 343 13.11 -10.38 -6.85
C GLN A 343 13.93 -11.33 -5.96
N GLY A 344 14.08 -12.58 -6.42
CA GLY A 344 14.83 -13.61 -5.69
C GLY A 344 14.01 -14.46 -4.73
N TYR A 345 12.67 -14.37 -4.83
CA TYR A 345 11.76 -15.38 -4.30
C TYR A 345 11.32 -16.34 -5.40
N THR A 346 11.07 -17.59 -5.01
CA THR A 346 10.35 -18.57 -5.85
C THR A 346 8.90 -18.64 -5.36
N PRO A 347 7.92 -18.17 -6.14
CA PRO A 347 6.54 -18.15 -5.68
C PRO A 347 5.90 -19.53 -5.70
N VAL A 348 5.00 -19.77 -4.76
CA VAL A 348 4.28 -21.04 -4.61
C VAL A 348 2.95 -20.95 -5.37
N TYR A 349 2.96 -21.34 -6.65
CA TYR A 349 1.79 -21.19 -7.55
C TYR A 349 0.81 -22.37 -7.53
N THR A 350 1.30 -23.60 -7.36
CA THR A 350 0.51 -24.82 -7.60
C THR A 350 -0.28 -25.27 -6.39
N ASP A 351 0.29 -25.09 -5.21
CA ASP A 351 -0.37 -25.36 -3.94
C ASP A 351 -0.05 -24.20 -2.99
N VAL A 352 -0.86 -23.14 -3.05
CA VAL A 352 -0.74 -21.96 -2.18
C VAL A 352 -0.85 -22.32 -0.69
N LYS A 353 -1.31 -23.54 -0.35
CA LYS A 353 -1.36 -24.08 1.00
C LYS A 353 -0.19 -25.03 1.32
N ALA A 354 0.82 -25.08 0.47
CA ALA A 354 2.01 -25.89 0.68
C ALA A 354 2.87 -25.34 1.82
N TYR A 355 3.40 -26.24 2.62
CA TYR A 355 4.34 -25.92 3.69
C TYR A 355 5.69 -25.53 3.10
N ASN A 356 6.14 -24.31 3.36
CA ASN A 356 7.38 -23.75 2.81
C ASN A 356 8.23 -23.04 3.89
N PRO A 357 8.84 -23.81 4.82
CA PRO A 357 9.60 -23.26 5.94
C PRO A 357 10.88 -22.55 5.47
N ARG A 358 11.03 -21.28 5.87
CA ARG A 358 12.21 -20.45 5.59
C ARG A 358 12.39 -19.38 6.67
N CYS A 359 13.53 -18.68 6.65
CA CYS A 359 13.71 -17.48 7.46
C CYS A 359 12.81 -16.34 6.96
N GLN A 360 12.43 -15.43 7.86
CA GLN A 360 11.89 -14.12 7.46
C GLN A 360 12.98 -13.31 6.74
N ARG A 361 12.65 -12.70 5.59
CA ARG A 361 13.53 -11.78 4.86
C ARG A 361 12.97 -10.37 4.87
N ARG A 362 13.86 -9.37 4.87
CA ARG A 362 13.55 -7.94 4.69
C ARG A 362 14.54 -7.29 3.75
N ASP A 363 14.09 -6.27 3.04
CA ASP A 363 14.92 -5.37 2.25
C ASP A 363 14.44 -3.95 2.48
N LEU A 364 14.89 -3.34 3.58
CA LEU A 364 14.43 -2.00 3.93
C LEU A 364 14.82 -1.02 2.82
N THR A 365 13.81 -0.40 2.21
CA THR A 365 14.01 0.52 1.07
C THR A 365 13.35 1.86 1.32
N MET A 366 14.18 2.90 1.26
CA MET A 366 13.71 4.27 1.44
C MET A 366 13.01 4.81 0.19
N ALA A 367 13.17 4.16 -0.97
CA ALA A 367 12.54 4.63 -2.21
C ALA A 367 11.01 4.64 -2.13
N ALA A 368 10.43 3.69 -1.40
CA ALA A 368 8.99 3.67 -1.14
C ALA A 368 8.58 4.73 -0.11
N SER A 369 9.31 4.83 0.99
CA SER A 369 8.95 5.70 2.11
C SER A 369 9.16 7.19 1.80
N THR A 370 10.30 7.59 1.24
CA THR A 370 10.58 9.02 0.96
C THR A 370 9.72 9.60 -0.15
N SER A 371 9.34 8.79 -1.14
CA SER A 371 8.48 9.23 -2.24
C SER A 371 7.01 9.38 -1.83
N THR A 372 6.58 8.69 -0.77
CA THR A 372 5.15 8.51 -0.49
C THR A 372 4.73 9.03 0.87
N PHE A 373 5.57 8.95 1.90
CA PHE A 373 5.26 9.48 3.23
C PHE A 373 5.51 11.00 3.26
N THR A 374 4.73 11.74 2.48
CA THR A 374 4.84 13.18 2.36
C THR A 374 3.63 13.87 2.97
N THR A 375 3.81 15.13 3.35
CA THR A 375 2.72 15.98 3.85
C THR A 375 1.59 16.08 2.83
N SER A 376 1.93 16.18 1.54
CA SER A 376 0.94 16.27 0.47
C SER A 376 0.07 15.01 0.39
N ASN A 377 0.67 13.82 0.41
CA ASN A 377 -0.09 12.57 0.36
C ASN A 377 -0.96 12.37 1.61
N LEU A 378 -0.45 12.74 2.80
CA LEU A 378 -1.24 12.71 4.03
C LEU A 378 -2.45 13.65 3.93
N LEU A 379 -2.21 14.92 3.61
CA LEU A 379 -3.28 15.93 3.55
C LEU A 379 -4.29 15.64 2.44
N ASN A 380 -3.85 15.07 1.29
CA ASN A 380 -4.74 14.73 0.18
C ASN A 380 -5.88 13.81 0.65
N ILE A 381 -5.55 12.77 1.41
CA ILE A 381 -6.54 11.79 1.88
C ILE A 381 -7.28 12.25 3.12
N THR A 382 -6.71 13.09 3.99
CA THR A 382 -7.38 13.46 5.26
C THR A 382 -8.26 14.69 5.13
N VAL A 383 -7.84 15.72 4.39
CA VAL A 383 -8.58 17.00 4.27
C VAL A 383 -8.59 17.58 2.85
N GLY A 384 -7.93 16.92 1.90
CA GLY A 384 -7.79 17.34 0.52
C GLY A 384 -8.81 16.70 -0.43
N PRO A 385 -8.55 16.74 -1.74
CA PRO A 385 -9.48 16.20 -2.75
C PRO A 385 -9.86 14.74 -2.52
N ALA A 386 -8.92 13.89 -2.14
CA ALA A 386 -9.20 12.48 -1.91
C ALA A 386 -10.00 12.20 -0.62
N SER A 387 -10.16 13.19 0.28
CA SER A 387 -10.91 13.00 1.52
C SER A 387 -12.43 13.11 1.35
N GLN A 388 -12.93 13.48 0.17
CA GLN A 388 -14.33 13.88 -0.02
C GLN A 388 -15.34 12.73 0.06
N SER A 389 -14.91 11.48 -0.10
CA SER A 389 -15.76 10.30 0.05
C SER A 389 -14.93 9.10 0.47
N ILE A 390 -15.57 8.09 1.07
CA ILE A 390 -14.89 6.84 1.43
C ILE A 390 -14.23 6.16 0.21
N GLY A 391 -14.85 6.29 -0.98
CA GLY A 391 -14.31 5.75 -2.23
C GLY A 391 -13.00 6.41 -2.64
N HIS A 392 -12.96 7.75 -2.67
CA HIS A 392 -11.73 8.48 -3.00
C HIS A 392 -10.64 8.26 -1.94
N PHE A 393 -11.03 8.24 -0.66
CA PHE A 393 -10.11 8.04 0.45
C PHE A 393 -9.41 6.68 0.35
N GLN A 394 -10.20 5.61 0.26
CA GLN A 394 -9.64 4.25 0.25
C GLN A 394 -8.84 3.96 -1.02
N ASP A 395 -9.25 4.53 -2.15
CA ASP A 395 -8.54 4.39 -3.41
C ASP A 395 -7.19 5.08 -3.29
N GLU A 396 -7.16 6.36 -2.96
CA GLU A 396 -5.91 7.11 -2.83
C GLU A 396 -5.00 6.55 -1.73
N LEU A 397 -5.55 5.92 -0.69
CA LEU A 397 -4.79 5.21 0.33
C LEU A 397 -4.11 3.94 -0.20
N GLN A 398 -4.81 3.15 -1.03
CA GLN A 398 -4.36 1.86 -1.55
C GLN A 398 -3.53 1.95 -2.83
N GLY A 399 -3.76 2.97 -3.66
CA GLY A 399 -3.15 3.13 -4.97
C GLY A 399 -3.83 2.31 -6.08
N PRO A 400 -5.06 2.65 -6.51
CA PRO A 400 -5.66 2.05 -7.68
C PRO A 400 -4.75 2.29 -8.89
N TYR A 401 -4.82 1.38 -9.86
CA TYR A 401 -4.06 1.48 -11.11
C TYR A 401 -2.53 1.46 -10.98
N GLY A 402 -2.01 0.96 -9.85
CA GLY A 402 -0.60 0.61 -9.74
C GLY A 402 0.29 1.75 -9.27
N THR A 403 -0.30 2.73 -8.59
CA THR A 403 0.44 3.69 -7.76
C THR A 403 0.84 3.05 -6.44
N LEU A 404 1.84 3.63 -5.77
CA LEU A 404 2.40 3.08 -4.53
C LEU A 404 1.51 3.40 -3.32
N ARG A 405 1.23 4.70 -3.10
CA ARG A 405 0.39 5.29 -2.04
C ARG A 405 0.72 4.79 -0.62
N LEU A 406 0.09 5.34 0.42
CA LEU A 406 0.56 5.12 1.81
C LEU A 406 0.48 3.65 2.25
N HIS A 407 -0.58 2.93 1.88
CA HIS A 407 -0.72 1.50 2.19
C HIS A 407 0.36 0.67 1.50
N GLY A 408 0.51 0.82 0.17
CA GLY A 408 1.54 0.10 -0.56
C GLY A 408 2.93 0.46 -0.09
N ALA A 409 3.24 1.75 0.07
CA ALA A 409 4.55 2.22 0.54
C ALA A 409 4.97 1.58 1.86
N GLY A 410 4.05 1.42 2.82
CA GLY A 410 4.34 0.73 4.08
C GLY A 410 4.77 -0.72 3.87
N HIS A 411 4.03 -1.48 3.06
CA HIS A 411 4.40 -2.86 2.69
C HIS A 411 5.74 -2.94 1.97
N TYR A 412 5.92 -2.13 0.94
CA TYR A 412 7.10 -2.21 0.08
C TYR A 412 8.35 -1.58 0.70
N ALA A 413 8.21 -0.68 1.67
CA ALA A 413 9.33 -0.16 2.47
C ALA A 413 9.97 -1.25 3.36
N MET A 414 9.21 -2.27 3.77
CA MET A 414 9.75 -3.44 4.50
C MET A 414 10.56 -4.36 3.57
N GLY A 415 10.25 -4.36 2.26
CA GLY A 415 10.79 -5.31 1.29
C GLY A 415 10.47 -6.76 1.67
N GLY A 416 11.24 -7.72 1.14
CA GLY A 416 11.20 -9.11 1.60
C GLY A 416 9.79 -9.71 1.70
N ASP A 417 9.49 -10.39 2.81
CA ASP A 417 8.19 -11.05 3.03
C ASP A 417 7.05 -10.06 3.25
N GLY A 418 7.33 -8.82 3.70
CA GLY A 418 6.34 -7.75 3.81
C GLY A 418 5.85 -7.21 2.46
N SER A 419 6.56 -7.54 1.37
CA SER A 419 6.25 -7.08 0.01
C SER A 419 5.36 -8.05 -0.81
N ASP A 420 4.90 -9.15 -0.21
CA ASP A 420 3.96 -10.10 -0.84
C ASP A 420 2.52 -9.75 -0.46
N VAL A 421 1.69 -9.36 -1.43
CA VAL A 421 0.30 -8.91 -1.16
C VAL A 421 -0.58 -9.97 -0.50
N PHE A 422 -0.30 -11.26 -0.68
CA PHE A 422 -1.09 -12.34 -0.10
C PHE A 422 -0.60 -12.71 1.30
N THR A 423 0.72 -12.70 1.48
CA THR A 423 1.35 -13.21 2.71
C THR A 423 2.17 -12.17 3.47
N SER A 424 1.87 -10.88 3.30
CA SER A 424 2.58 -9.76 3.96
C SER A 424 2.56 -9.85 5.49
N LEU A 425 1.55 -10.52 6.07
CA LEU A 425 1.46 -10.79 7.51
C LEU A 425 2.61 -11.64 8.04
N ASN A 426 3.37 -12.31 7.16
CA ASN A 426 4.62 -12.98 7.52
C ASN A 426 5.62 -12.01 8.17
N ASP A 427 5.55 -10.72 7.86
CA ASP A 427 6.29 -9.69 8.58
C ASP A 427 5.51 -9.20 9.82
N PRO A 428 6.04 -9.34 11.05
CA PRO A 428 5.35 -8.88 12.26
C PRO A 428 5.10 -7.36 12.29
N ALA A 429 5.79 -6.56 11.46
CA ALA A 429 5.52 -5.13 11.33
C ALA A 429 4.22 -4.82 10.56
N PHE A 430 3.62 -5.81 9.88
CA PHE A 430 2.29 -5.70 9.26
C PHE A 430 1.25 -5.11 10.22
N TYR A 431 1.19 -5.64 11.45
CA TYR A 431 0.16 -5.25 12.41
C TYR A 431 0.30 -3.79 12.86
N LEU A 432 1.54 -3.30 13.00
CA LEU A 432 1.82 -1.90 13.34
C LEU A 432 1.58 -0.98 12.13
N HIS A 433 1.91 -1.44 10.91
CA HIS A 433 1.57 -0.73 9.68
C HIS A 433 0.06 -0.55 9.54
N HIS A 434 -0.71 -1.63 9.69
CA HIS A 434 -2.17 -1.58 9.59
C HIS A 434 -2.83 -0.87 10.78
N ALA A 435 -2.21 -0.85 11.96
CA ALA A 435 -2.67 0.03 13.04
C ALA A 435 -2.51 1.52 12.69
N MET A 436 -1.50 1.90 11.91
CA MET A 436 -1.35 3.26 11.38
C MET A 436 -2.32 3.56 10.23
N ILE A 437 -2.58 2.59 9.35
CA ILE A 437 -3.67 2.69 8.35
C ILE A 437 -5.00 2.95 9.04
N ASP A 438 -5.30 2.17 10.07
CA ASP A 438 -6.53 2.31 10.84
C ASP A 438 -6.60 3.63 11.61
N ARG A 439 -5.46 4.14 12.11
CA ARG A 439 -5.36 5.48 12.71
C ARG A 439 -5.71 6.58 11.70
N VAL A 440 -5.14 6.52 10.50
CA VAL A 440 -5.43 7.52 9.46
C VAL A 440 -6.90 7.45 9.02
N TYR A 441 -7.46 6.24 8.92
CA TYR A 441 -8.89 6.06 8.68
C TYR A 441 -9.75 6.61 9.82
N TRP A 442 -9.39 6.35 11.08
CA TRP A 442 -10.08 6.90 12.25
C TRP A 442 -10.05 8.43 12.27
N ILE A 443 -8.89 9.06 11.97
CA ILE A 443 -8.78 10.51 11.82
C ILE A 443 -9.74 11.01 10.74
N TRP A 444 -9.73 10.38 9.56
CA TRP A 444 -10.63 10.74 8.46
C TRP A 444 -12.11 10.61 8.86
N GLN A 445 -12.50 9.52 9.53
CA GLN A 445 -13.89 9.32 9.96
C GLN A 445 -14.38 10.43 10.90
N VAL A 446 -13.54 10.86 11.84
CA VAL A 446 -13.91 11.93 12.78
C VAL A 446 -14.02 13.29 12.09
N LEU A 447 -13.15 13.57 11.11
CA LEU A 447 -13.19 14.80 10.33
C LEU A 447 -14.31 14.82 9.27
N HIS A 448 -14.79 13.65 8.84
CA HIS A 448 -15.82 13.49 7.79
C HIS A 448 -17.04 12.69 8.28
N PRO A 449 -17.78 13.17 9.30
CA PRO A 449 -18.84 12.39 9.97
C PRO A 449 -20.01 12.00 9.06
N VAL A 450 -20.22 12.70 7.93
CA VAL A 450 -21.25 12.36 6.94
C VAL A 450 -20.90 11.07 6.19
N GLU A 451 -19.63 10.86 5.90
CA GLU A 451 -19.11 9.69 5.16
C GLU A 451 -18.59 8.59 6.10
N ALA A 452 -18.38 8.89 7.38
CA ALA A 452 -17.77 7.99 8.36
C ALA A 452 -18.43 6.61 8.49
N ASN A 453 -19.74 6.54 8.21
CA ASN A 453 -20.54 5.32 8.33
C ASN A 453 -20.94 4.71 6.97
N THR A 454 -20.26 5.08 5.88
CA THR A 454 -20.52 4.58 4.53
C THR A 454 -19.43 3.61 4.07
N VAL A 455 -19.71 2.87 2.99
CA VAL A 455 -18.73 2.04 2.27
C VAL A 455 -18.87 2.26 0.78
N ASN A 456 -17.80 2.04 0.02
CA ASN A 456 -17.80 2.16 -1.43
C ASN A 456 -16.97 1.05 -2.09
N GLY A 457 -17.41 0.56 -3.25
CA GLY A 457 -16.75 -0.52 -3.99
C GLY A 457 -17.56 -1.81 -4.02
N THR A 458 -16.94 -2.87 -4.51
CA THR A 458 -17.58 -4.19 -4.68
C THR A 458 -16.97 -5.23 -3.75
N ILE A 459 -17.50 -6.46 -3.77
CA ILE A 459 -17.06 -7.57 -2.91
C ILE A 459 -15.89 -8.40 -3.51
N THR A 460 -15.35 -7.95 -4.64
CA THR A 460 -14.25 -8.59 -5.38
C THR A 460 -13.18 -7.56 -5.71
N PHE A 461 -11.91 -7.96 -5.66
CA PHE A 461 -10.75 -7.09 -5.93
C PHE A 461 -10.96 -6.27 -7.19
N ARG A 462 -11.10 -4.94 -7.01
CA ARG A 462 -11.28 -3.98 -8.11
C ARG A 462 -12.40 -4.37 -9.09
N ASN A 463 -13.47 -4.97 -8.57
CA ASN A 463 -14.61 -5.46 -9.36
C ASN A 463 -14.20 -6.48 -10.44
N ASN A 464 -13.20 -7.33 -10.16
CA ASN A 464 -12.76 -8.39 -11.05
C ASN A 464 -12.76 -9.77 -10.34
N PRO A 465 -13.63 -10.71 -10.75
CA PRO A 465 -14.70 -10.54 -11.73
C PRO A 465 -15.77 -9.54 -11.23
N PRO A 466 -16.60 -8.95 -12.11
CA PRO A 466 -17.64 -8.04 -11.67
C PRO A 466 -18.58 -8.65 -10.62
N SER A 467 -18.87 -7.91 -9.55
CA SER A 467 -19.72 -8.34 -8.45
C SER A 467 -20.62 -7.21 -7.95
N ARG A 468 -21.53 -7.52 -7.02
CA ARG A 468 -22.40 -6.51 -6.41
C ARG A 468 -21.59 -5.53 -5.57
N ASN A 469 -22.15 -4.33 -5.39
CA ASN A 469 -21.63 -3.39 -4.40
C ASN A 469 -21.66 -4.02 -3.00
N GLY A 470 -20.62 -3.72 -2.23
CA GLY A 470 -20.62 -4.02 -0.80
C GLY A 470 -21.56 -3.08 -0.05
N THR A 471 -22.06 -3.54 1.09
CA THR A 471 -22.96 -2.77 1.95
C THR A 471 -22.52 -2.89 3.40
N VAL A 472 -22.93 -1.94 4.25
CA VAL A 472 -22.65 -2.00 5.70
C VAL A 472 -23.28 -3.21 6.40
N GLU A 473 -24.21 -3.90 5.75
CA GLU A 473 -24.86 -5.12 6.24
C GLU A 473 -24.07 -6.39 5.91
N ASP A 474 -23.05 -6.31 5.06
CA ASP A 474 -22.21 -7.46 4.72
C ASP A 474 -21.43 -7.93 5.95
N TYR A 475 -21.28 -9.24 6.07
CA TYR A 475 -20.50 -9.87 7.13
C TYR A 475 -19.02 -9.90 6.78
N LEU A 476 -18.20 -9.56 7.77
CA LEU A 476 -16.77 -9.79 7.80
C LEU A 476 -16.52 -11.20 8.33
N GLU A 477 -16.38 -12.14 7.41
CA GLU A 477 -16.00 -13.52 7.69
C GLU A 477 -14.48 -13.61 7.83
N ILE A 478 -13.96 -14.06 8.98
CA ILE A 478 -12.51 -14.09 9.26
C ILE A 478 -12.00 -15.49 9.65
N GLY A 479 -12.69 -16.51 9.15
CA GLY A 479 -12.38 -17.92 9.44
C GLY A 479 -12.47 -18.21 10.93
N ASN A 480 -11.57 -19.06 11.43
CA ASN A 480 -11.55 -19.47 12.84
C ASN A 480 -10.85 -18.47 13.77
N LEU A 481 -10.42 -17.30 13.28
CA LEU A 481 -9.73 -16.29 14.11
C LEU A 481 -10.67 -15.60 15.10
N GLY A 482 -11.96 -15.46 14.73
CA GLY A 482 -13.00 -14.80 15.52
C GLY A 482 -14.40 -14.96 14.89
N PRO A 483 -15.45 -14.49 15.58
CA PRO A 483 -16.82 -14.56 15.06
C PRO A 483 -17.02 -13.64 13.85
N ALA A 484 -17.97 -13.99 12.97
CA ALA A 484 -18.42 -13.09 11.92
C ALA A 484 -19.15 -11.87 12.52
N VAL A 485 -18.84 -10.67 12.02
CA VAL A 485 -19.48 -9.40 12.43
C VAL A 485 -19.94 -8.63 11.21
N GLN A 486 -20.96 -7.77 11.32
CA GLN A 486 -21.35 -6.94 10.19
C GLN A 486 -20.40 -5.74 10.08
N ILE A 487 -20.21 -5.23 8.85
CA ILE A 487 -19.39 -4.03 8.60
C ILE A 487 -19.83 -2.86 9.50
N LYS A 488 -21.14 -2.63 9.64
CA LYS A 488 -21.68 -1.54 10.49
C LYS A 488 -21.23 -1.61 11.95
N ASP A 489 -20.94 -2.80 12.48
CA ASP A 489 -20.56 -3.01 13.87
C ASP A 489 -19.08 -2.66 14.14
N VAL A 490 -18.29 -2.46 13.08
CA VAL A 490 -16.85 -2.14 13.17
C VAL A 490 -16.47 -0.82 12.49
N LEU A 491 -17.44 -0.03 12.03
CA LEU A 491 -17.19 1.31 11.49
C LEU A 491 -16.74 2.29 12.58
N ASN A 492 -17.26 2.17 13.79
CA ASN A 492 -16.92 3.08 14.89
C ASN A 492 -16.01 2.36 15.91
N THR A 493 -14.79 2.86 16.12
CA THR A 493 -13.84 2.29 17.09
C THR A 493 -14.29 2.42 18.55
N MET A 494 -15.26 3.31 18.82
CA MET A 494 -15.95 3.47 20.10
C MET A 494 -17.42 3.02 20.04
N GLY A 495 -17.80 2.21 19.04
CA GLY A 495 -19.17 1.75 18.82
C GLY A 495 -19.71 0.77 19.87
N GLY A 496 -18.84 0.21 20.73
CA GLY A 496 -19.24 -0.74 21.77
C GLY A 496 -18.64 -2.13 21.53
N SER A 497 -19.47 -3.14 21.29
CA SER A 497 -18.98 -4.48 20.96
C SER A 497 -18.92 -4.65 19.44
N PRO A 498 -17.80 -5.10 18.85
CA PRO A 498 -16.57 -5.54 19.53
C PRO A 498 -15.57 -4.43 19.87
N LEU A 499 -15.69 -3.24 19.27
CA LEU A 499 -14.64 -2.22 19.31
C LEU A 499 -14.79 -1.18 20.42
N CYS A 500 -13.74 -1.01 21.23
CA CYS A 500 -13.62 0.08 22.17
C CYS A 500 -12.16 0.55 22.31
N TYR A 501 -11.68 1.35 21.35
CA TYR A 501 -10.34 1.93 21.38
C TYR A 501 -10.24 3.29 20.64
N ILE A 502 -9.18 4.04 20.96
CA ILE A 502 -8.75 5.29 20.31
C ILE A 502 -7.24 5.26 20.01
N TYR A 503 -6.76 6.28 19.30
CA TYR A 503 -5.35 6.49 18.96
C TYR A 503 -4.81 7.77 19.61
N LEU A 504 -3.63 7.67 20.24
CA LEU A 504 -2.93 8.80 20.88
C LEU A 504 -1.41 8.76 20.66
#